data_AF-A0A522KWQ7-F1
#
_entry.id   AF-A0A522KWQ7-F1
#
_cell.length_a   1.000
_cell.length_b   1.000
_cell.length_c   1.000
_cell.angle_alpha   90.00
_cell.angle_beta   90.00
_cell.angle_gamma   90.00
#
_symmetry.space_group_name_H-M   'P 1'
#
loop_
_entity.id
_entity.type
_entity.pdbx_description
1 polymer ?
#
loop_
_entity_poly.entity_id
_entity_poly.type
_entity_poly.pdbx_seq_one_letter_code
_entity_poly.pdbx_strand_id
1 'polypeptide(L)'
;MDTALLRMLLFVTVGLGIALLLRKPARRLFGAGPAFTLWCLPIALAAMPWLPASPHGWAILPPIHVLAFTQPVITATAGDHSWHNMLLALWLLGAAAGGLRLIVHYLRLCRDTLPLPPDMRRHLPADLSERDTRRLRLHPSGPAVLWAPRAHVLLPEDFHERFDMAERHLVLRHELGHVHRGDPLWSLLAELVAVLLWFHPLAWLSLPRFRLDQELACDEHVLRASPTDDAPYARTLLRSAGVAARPALIPWLTEPQLKERLTMIRRNHCSATRRRLGYGCLALVVAGSISLAQAATSKQADVPATQAMSYNAQFRPRYPVDALHNKEQGTVVLRALIHADGSVGSISYDAKRSTTTSTDLITSASDAVKQWHFQPRMKNGKAVEGYARIPIDFSLDEPSAPPAKQVEKNSSKVNQSS
;
A
#
# COMPACT_ATOMS: atom_id res chain seq x y z
N MET A 1 3.66 -6.28 -17.87
CA MET A 1 2.97 -5.54 -16.80
C MET A 1 3.76 -5.65 -15.52
N ASP A 2 4.12 -4.53 -14.90
CA ASP A 2 4.75 -4.51 -13.58
C ASP A 2 3.83 -5.18 -12.55
N THR A 3 4.31 -6.23 -11.88
CA THR A 3 3.54 -6.95 -10.87
C THR A 3 3.04 -6.05 -9.74
N ALA A 4 3.70 -4.92 -9.50
CA ALA A 4 3.32 -3.92 -8.51
C ALA A 4 2.03 -3.16 -8.89
N LEU A 5 1.87 -2.75 -10.15
CA LEU A 5 0.68 -2.02 -10.61
C LEU A 5 -0.56 -2.92 -10.59
N LEU A 6 -0.42 -4.19 -10.98
CA LEU A 6 -1.52 -5.15 -10.89
C LEU A 6 -1.95 -5.38 -9.43
N ARG A 7 -0.97 -5.50 -8.51
CA ARG A 7 -1.24 -5.62 -7.07
C ARG A 7 -1.93 -4.36 -6.51
N MET A 8 -1.48 -3.17 -6.90
CA MET A 8 -2.17 -1.92 -6.53
C MET A 8 -3.62 -1.95 -6.99
N LEU A 9 -3.87 -2.27 -8.27
CA LEU A 9 -5.23 -2.30 -8.80
C LEU A 9 -6.10 -3.27 -8.02
N LEU A 10 -5.61 -4.49 -7.76
CA LEU A 10 -6.31 -5.50 -6.95
C LEU A 10 -6.63 -4.96 -5.55
N PHE A 11 -5.66 -4.37 -4.87
CA PHE A 11 -5.84 -3.82 -3.52
C PHE A 11 -6.82 -2.66 -3.47
N VAL A 12 -6.81 -1.79 -4.49
CA VAL A 12 -7.82 -0.74 -4.66
C VAL A 12 -9.20 -1.35 -4.88
N THR A 13 -9.34 -2.37 -5.75
CA THR A 13 -10.61 -3.06 -5.98
C THR A 13 -11.17 -3.65 -4.69
N VAL A 14 -10.31 -4.33 -3.91
CA VAL A 14 -10.69 -4.90 -2.60
C VAL A 14 -11.11 -3.81 -1.63
N GLY A 15 -10.34 -2.73 -1.52
CA GLY A 15 -10.67 -1.59 -0.65
C GLY A 15 -12.00 -0.94 -1.01
N LEU A 16 -12.28 -0.72 -2.30
CA LEU A 16 -13.55 -0.18 -2.78
C LEU A 16 -14.70 -1.15 -2.46
N GLY A 17 -14.50 -2.46 -2.65
CA GLY A 17 -15.47 -3.49 -2.31
C GLY A 17 -15.82 -3.49 -0.82
N ILE A 18 -14.81 -3.46 0.06
CA ILE A 18 -15.01 -3.41 1.51
C ILE A 18 -15.77 -2.13 1.91
N ALA A 19 -15.37 -0.97 1.38
CA ALA A 19 -16.06 0.29 1.67
C ALA A 19 -17.54 0.25 1.24
N LEU A 20 -17.83 -0.24 0.03
CA LEU A 20 -19.20 -0.37 -0.49
C LEU A 20 -20.07 -1.32 0.35
N LEU A 21 -19.50 -2.43 0.81
CA LEU A 21 -20.21 -3.42 1.64
C LEU A 21 -20.44 -2.91 3.07
N LEU A 22 -19.42 -2.31 3.68
CA LEU A 22 -19.44 -1.95 5.11
C LEU A 22 -20.02 -0.56 5.40
N ARG A 23 -20.18 0.33 4.42
CA ARG A 23 -20.69 1.70 4.65
C ARG A 23 -22.03 1.75 5.39
N LYS A 24 -23.01 0.91 4.98
CA LYS A 24 -24.36 0.88 5.57
C LYS A 24 -24.36 0.30 7.00
N PRO A 25 -23.76 -0.88 7.27
CA PRO A 25 -23.70 -1.38 8.64
C PRO A 25 -22.87 -0.49 9.56
N ALA A 26 -21.72 0.03 9.10
CA ALA A 26 -20.91 0.96 9.88
C ALA A 26 -21.72 2.21 10.28
N ARG A 27 -22.48 2.77 9.33
CA ARG A 27 -23.35 3.92 9.60
C ARG A 27 -24.43 3.64 10.63
N ARG A 28 -25.06 2.46 10.58
CA ARG A 28 -26.09 2.05 11.56
C ARG A 28 -25.52 1.82 12.96
N LEU A 29 -24.29 1.32 13.05
CA LEU A 29 -23.67 0.92 14.32
C LEU A 29 -22.91 2.06 15.01
N PHE A 30 -22.25 2.91 14.24
CA PHE A 30 -21.25 3.87 14.73
C PHE A 30 -21.50 5.33 14.33
N GLY A 31 -22.46 5.58 13.43
CA GLY A 31 -22.76 6.92 12.91
C GLY A 31 -22.15 7.18 11.53
N ALA A 32 -22.52 8.32 10.94
CA ALA A 32 -22.15 8.67 9.58
C ALA A 32 -20.66 9.07 9.45
N GLY A 33 -20.07 9.71 10.46
CA GLY A 33 -18.66 10.08 10.47
C GLY A 33 -17.70 8.89 10.29
N PRO A 34 -17.72 7.86 11.16
CA PRO A 34 -16.90 6.66 11.00
C PRO A 34 -17.16 5.90 9.70
N ALA A 35 -18.42 5.88 9.25
CA ALA A 35 -18.77 5.25 7.97
C ALA A 35 -18.13 5.97 6.78
N PHE A 36 -18.10 7.30 6.79
CA PHE A 36 -17.42 8.08 5.75
C PHE A 36 -15.91 7.82 5.72
N THR A 37 -15.26 7.64 6.88
CA THR A 37 -13.82 7.35 6.95
C THR A 37 -13.41 5.99 6.38
N LEU A 38 -14.35 5.06 6.12
CA LEU A 38 -14.07 3.82 5.37
C LEU A 38 -13.50 4.08 3.97
N TRP A 39 -13.83 5.23 3.37
CA TRP A 39 -13.33 5.61 2.05
C TRP A 39 -11.83 5.94 2.01
N CYS A 40 -11.14 5.99 3.16
CA CYS A 40 -9.67 6.02 3.22
C CYS A 40 -9.04 4.65 2.94
N LEU A 41 -9.78 3.54 3.10
CA LEU A 41 -9.26 2.18 2.96
C LEU A 41 -8.72 1.88 1.54
N PRO A 42 -9.41 2.21 0.43
CA PRO A 42 -8.85 2.03 -0.91
C PRO A 42 -7.53 2.75 -1.12
N ILE A 43 -7.37 3.95 -0.55
CA ILE A 43 -6.14 4.76 -0.65
C ILE A 43 -5.01 4.10 0.15
N ALA A 44 -5.29 3.68 1.40
CA ALA A 44 -4.32 3.00 2.23
C ALA A 44 -3.83 1.69 1.59
N LEU A 45 -4.76 0.90 1.03
CA LEU A 45 -4.47 -0.34 0.33
C LEU A 45 -3.73 -0.12 -1.00
N ALA A 46 -4.04 0.97 -1.72
CA ALA A 46 -3.29 1.35 -2.91
C ALA A 46 -1.81 1.55 -2.59
N ALA A 47 -1.47 2.22 -1.48
CA ALA A 47 -0.08 2.51 -1.12
C ALA A 47 0.76 1.26 -0.76
N MET A 48 0.12 0.13 -0.47
CA MET A 48 0.79 -1.08 0.06
C MET A 48 1.96 -1.61 -0.79
N PRO A 49 1.86 -1.74 -2.13
CA PRO A 49 2.95 -2.31 -2.93
C PRO A 49 4.23 -1.48 -2.92
N TRP A 50 4.17 -0.22 -2.45
CA TRP A 50 5.29 0.71 -2.39
C TRP A 50 5.86 0.88 -0.99
N LEU A 51 5.22 0.31 0.03
CA LEU A 51 5.78 0.31 1.38
C LEU A 51 6.87 -0.76 1.48
N PRO A 52 7.98 -0.48 2.18
CA PRO A 52 9.00 -1.49 2.45
C PRO A 52 8.34 -2.64 3.21
N ALA A 53 8.59 -3.88 2.77
CA ALA A 53 8.14 -5.05 3.51
C ALA A 53 8.68 -4.92 4.95
N SER A 54 7.79 -5.07 5.94
CA SER A 54 8.21 -5.02 7.33
C SER A 54 9.34 -6.03 7.56
N PRO A 55 10.47 -5.63 8.17
CA PRO A 55 11.60 -6.53 8.38
C PRO A 55 11.20 -7.65 9.35
N HIS A 56 10.72 -8.77 8.81
CA HIS A 56 10.55 -10.01 9.56
C HIS A 56 11.92 -10.65 9.74
N GLY A 57 12.76 -10.11 10.63
CA GLY A 57 14.13 -10.60 10.79
C GLY A 57 14.94 -9.93 11.87
N TRP A 58 14.49 -9.95 13.13
CA TRP A 58 15.39 -9.78 14.28
C TRP A 58 16.07 -11.11 14.60
N ALA A 59 16.72 -11.74 13.63
CA ALA A 59 17.67 -12.82 13.86
C ALA A 59 18.39 -13.14 12.55
N ILE A 60 19.73 -13.08 12.61
CA ILE A 60 20.72 -14.06 12.14
C ILE A 60 21.96 -13.26 11.74
N LEU A 61 23.09 -13.67 12.31
CA LEU A 61 24.47 -13.27 11.99
C LEU A 61 24.66 -13.01 10.48
N PRO A 62 25.62 -12.16 10.07
CA PRO A 62 25.88 -11.91 8.66
C PRO A 62 26.04 -13.25 7.92
N PRO A 63 25.14 -13.60 6.98
CA PRO A 63 25.28 -14.85 6.24
C PRO A 63 26.57 -14.77 5.43
N ILE A 64 27.36 -15.85 5.43
CA ILE A 64 28.45 -16.00 4.46
C ILE A 64 27.80 -15.96 3.08
N HIS A 65 28.05 -14.88 2.33
CA HIS A 65 27.50 -14.68 1.00
C HIS A 65 28.11 -15.71 0.04
N VAL A 66 27.39 -16.79 -0.19
CA VAL A 66 27.61 -17.61 -1.37
C VAL A 66 27.23 -16.76 -2.58
N LEU A 67 28.22 -16.31 -3.33
CA LEU A 67 28.01 -15.52 -4.55
C LEU A 67 27.38 -16.42 -5.60
N ALA A 68 26.04 -16.40 -5.67
CA ALA A 68 25.29 -17.13 -6.67
C ALA A 68 25.75 -16.71 -8.07
N PHE A 69 25.93 -17.69 -8.95
CA PHE A 69 26.15 -17.43 -10.36
C PHE A 69 24.84 -16.85 -10.92
N THR A 70 24.84 -15.57 -11.30
CA THR A 70 23.92 -15.10 -12.33
C THR A 70 24.42 -15.70 -13.63
N GLN A 71 23.80 -16.77 -14.11
CA GLN A 71 23.89 -16.97 -15.56
C GLN A 71 23.35 -15.69 -16.19
N PRO A 72 24.00 -15.13 -17.23
CA PRO A 72 23.32 -14.21 -18.09
C PRO A 72 22.13 -15.00 -18.61
N VAL A 73 20.96 -14.74 -18.02
CA VAL A 73 19.72 -15.02 -18.73
C VAL A 73 19.93 -14.25 -20.01
N ILE A 74 20.07 -14.96 -21.13
CA ILE A 74 19.72 -14.38 -22.41
C ILE A 74 18.27 -14.00 -22.17
N THR A 75 18.06 -12.76 -21.74
CA THR A 75 16.78 -12.12 -21.87
C THR A 75 16.59 -12.19 -23.36
N ALA A 76 15.80 -13.17 -23.80
CA ALA A 76 15.09 -13.03 -25.05
C ALA A 76 14.58 -11.60 -24.97
N THR A 77 15.12 -10.73 -25.82
CA THR A 77 14.52 -9.45 -26.10
C THR A 77 13.21 -9.84 -26.72
N ALA A 78 12.22 -10.09 -25.86
CA ALA A 78 10.87 -10.35 -26.25
C ALA A 78 10.42 -9.03 -26.89
N GLY A 79 10.68 -8.96 -28.19
CA GLY A 79 9.95 -8.10 -29.09
C GLY A 79 8.50 -8.50 -28.93
N ASP A 80 7.79 -7.79 -28.06
CA ASP A 80 6.53 -7.16 -28.41
C ASP A 80 6.11 -6.19 -27.27
N HIS A 81 6.76 -5.02 -27.23
CA HIS A 81 6.35 -3.92 -26.34
C HIS A 81 5.22 -3.06 -26.95
N SER A 82 4.71 -3.43 -28.13
CA SER A 82 3.72 -2.66 -28.89
C SER A 82 2.39 -2.49 -28.12
N TRP A 83 1.84 -3.59 -27.58
CA TRP A 83 0.55 -3.56 -26.91
C TRP A 83 0.60 -2.88 -25.53
N HIS A 84 1.71 -2.99 -24.79
CA HIS A 84 1.88 -2.31 -23.51
C HIS A 84 1.85 -0.78 -23.71
N ASN A 85 2.56 -0.29 -24.73
CA ASN A 85 2.57 1.12 -25.10
C ASN A 85 1.19 1.57 -25.58
N MET A 86 0.48 0.73 -26.34
CA MET A 86 -0.90 1.02 -26.76
C MET A 86 -1.87 1.12 -25.58
N LEU A 87 -1.80 0.19 -24.62
CA LEU A 87 -2.63 0.25 -23.41
C LEU A 87 -2.27 1.46 -22.53
N LEU A 88 -0.98 1.79 -22.40
CA LEU A 88 -0.56 2.98 -21.68
C LEU A 88 -1.06 4.25 -22.37
N ALA A 89 -0.96 4.33 -23.70
CA ALA A 89 -1.48 5.45 -24.49
C ALA A 89 -3.00 5.57 -24.35
N LEU A 90 -3.74 4.46 -24.40
CA LEU A 90 -5.19 4.43 -24.18
C LEU A 90 -5.53 4.88 -22.76
N TRP A 91 -4.79 4.42 -21.75
CA TRP A 91 -4.98 4.84 -20.37
C TRP A 91 -4.73 6.34 -20.20
N LEU A 92 -3.62 6.85 -20.75
CA LEU A 92 -3.26 8.27 -20.75
C LEU A 92 -4.32 9.13 -21.45
N LEU A 93 -4.87 8.66 -22.57
CA LEU A 93 -5.92 9.35 -23.30
C LEU A 93 -7.20 9.47 -22.45
N GLY A 94 -7.62 8.38 -21.81
CA GLY A 94 -8.77 8.39 -20.89
C GLY A 94 -8.55 9.29 -19.69
N ALA A 95 -7.37 9.24 -19.08
CA ALA A 95 -6.99 10.11 -17.97
C ALA A 95 -6.93 11.59 -18.39
N ALA A 96 -6.39 11.90 -19.57
CA ALA A 96 -6.33 13.25 -20.12
C ALA A 96 -7.73 13.80 -20.45
N ALA A 97 -8.60 12.99 -21.04
CA ALA A 97 -10.00 13.37 -21.30
C ALA A 97 -10.77 13.64 -19.99
N GLY A 98 -10.59 12.77 -18.99
CA GLY A 98 -11.17 12.96 -17.66
C GLY A 98 -10.63 14.20 -16.94
N GLY A 99 -9.32 14.46 -17.05
CA GLY A 99 -8.65 15.64 -16.50
C GLY A 99 -9.12 16.93 -17.18
N LEU A 100 -9.21 16.94 -18.52
CA LEU A 100 -9.72 18.07 -19.29
C LEU A 100 -11.18 18.37 -18.90
N ARG A 101 -12.02 17.34 -18.73
CA ARG A 101 -13.39 17.49 -18.23
C ARG A 101 -13.42 18.21 -16.87
N LEU A 102 -12.56 17.82 -15.93
CA LEU A 102 -12.47 18.46 -14.61
C LEU A 102 -11.99 19.90 -14.71
N ILE A 103 -10.98 20.18 -15.53
CA ILE A 103 -10.47 21.54 -15.77
C ILE A 103 -11.55 22.43 -16.38
N VAL A 104 -12.23 21.97 -17.43
CA VAL A 104 -13.31 22.73 -18.07
C VAL A 104 -14.44 23.00 -17.08
N HIS A 105 -14.82 22.02 -16.25
CA HIS A 105 -15.82 22.21 -15.21
C HIS A 105 -15.39 23.25 -14.18
N TYR A 106 -14.15 23.17 -13.70
CA TYR A 106 -13.56 24.13 -12.78
C TYR A 106 -13.55 25.55 -13.35
N LEU A 107 -13.11 25.71 -14.61
CA LEU A 107 -13.07 27.02 -15.27
C LEU A 107 -14.47 27.62 -15.46
N ARG A 108 -15.47 26.80 -15.82
CA ARG A 108 -16.88 27.24 -15.89
C ARG A 108 -17.40 27.71 -14.54
N LEU A 109 -17.13 26.93 -13.49
CA LEU A 109 -17.53 27.27 -12.13
C LEU A 109 -16.87 28.57 -11.65
N CYS A 110 -15.58 28.78 -11.94
CA CYS A 110 -14.90 30.04 -11.62
C CYS A 110 -15.46 31.24 -12.39
N ARG A 111 -15.82 31.05 -13.66
CA ARG A 111 -16.35 32.12 -14.53
C ARG A 111 -17.66 32.70 -14.00
N ASP A 112 -18.53 31.84 -13.48
CA ASP A 112 -19.89 32.21 -13.07
C ASP A 112 -19.99 32.55 -11.57
N THR A 113 -18.86 32.54 -10.84
CA THR A 113 -18.80 32.86 -9.41
C THR A 113 -18.64 34.37 -9.19
N LEU A 114 -19.54 34.95 -8.40
CA LEU A 114 -19.53 36.38 -8.06
C LEU A 114 -19.24 36.62 -6.56
N PRO A 115 -18.62 37.75 -6.19
CA PRO A 115 -18.46 38.12 -4.79
C PRO A 115 -19.82 38.37 -4.13
N LEU A 116 -19.93 38.04 -2.84
CA LEU A 116 -21.16 38.27 -2.08
C LEU A 116 -21.44 39.79 -1.96
N PRO A 117 -22.62 40.29 -2.42
CA PRO A 117 -22.97 41.71 -2.35
C PRO A 117 -22.99 42.25 -0.92
N PRO A 118 -22.66 43.54 -0.69
CA PRO A 118 -22.67 44.14 0.65
C PRO A 118 -24.02 44.03 1.36
N ASP A 119 -25.12 44.17 0.64
CA ASP A 119 -26.48 44.08 1.19
C ASP A 119 -26.77 42.70 1.76
N MET A 120 -26.35 41.67 1.02
CA MET A 120 -26.47 40.28 1.39
C MET A 120 -25.64 39.94 2.64
N ARG A 121 -24.44 40.54 2.75
CA ARG A 121 -23.56 40.37 3.92
C ARG A 121 -24.19 40.89 5.21
N ARG A 122 -25.00 41.96 5.15
CA ARG A 122 -25.66 42.55 6.32
C ARG A 122 -26.74 41.63 6.91
N HIS A 123 -27.25 40.68 6.13
CA HIS A 123 -28.28 39.73 6.53
C HIS A 123 -27.71 38.35 6.89
N LEU A 124 -26.40 38.23 7.03
CA LEU A 124 -25.77 37.01 7.52
C LEU A 124 -25.95 36.87 9.04
N PRO A 125 -26.04 35.63 9.56
CA PRO A 125 -26.05 35.40 11.00
C PRO A 125 -24.83 36.04 11.68
N ALA A 126 -25.06 36.72 12.80
CA ALA A 126 -24.05 37.51 13.51
C ALA A 126 -22.92 36.68 14.14
N ASP A 127 -23.14 35.37 14.29
CA ASP A 127 -22.19 34.42 14.87
C ASP A 127 -21.20 33.84 13.85
N LEU A 128 -21.31 34.21 12.56
CA LEU A 128 -20.35 33.81 11.54
C LEU A 128 -19.03 34.54 11.69
N SER A 129 -17.93 33.79 11.69
CA SER A 129 -16.59 34.37 11.74
C SER A 129 -16.28 35.19 10.47
N GLU A 130 -15.43 36.21 10.59
CA GLU A 130 -14.98 37.00 9.43
C GLU A 130 -14.29 36.11 8.35
N ARG A 131 -13.66 35.01 8.79
CA ARG A 131 -13.05 34.04 7.89
C ARG A 131 -14.10 33.28 7.07
N ASP A 132 -15.23 32.95 7.67
CA ASP A 132 -16.32 32.22 7.01
C ASP A 132 -17.11 33.12 6.07
N THR A 133 -17.38 34.36 6.46
CA THR A 133 -18.04 35.34 5.57
C THR A 133 -17.23 35.63 4.31
N ARG A 134 -15.89 35.68 4.41
CA ARG A 134 -14.97 35.83 3.27
C ARG A 134 -15.00 34.64 2.30
N ARG A 135 -15.52 33.48 2.69
CA ARG A 135 -15.65 32.29 1.84
C ARG A 135 -16.97 32.23 1.08
N LEU A 136 -17.96 33.04 1.44
CA LEU A 136 -19.26 33.06 0.77
C LEU A 136 -19.19 33.78 -0.58
N ARG A 137 -19.82 33.22 -1.61
CA ARG A 137 -19.90 33.71 -2.99
C ARG A 137 -21.31 33.47 -3.53
N LEU A 138 -21.69 34.22 -4.56
CA LEU A 138 -22.90 33.95 -5.32
C LEU A 138 -22.59 33.06 -6.52
N HIS A 139 -23.48 32.13 -6.81
CA HIS A 139 -23.42 31.33 -8.03
C HIS A 139 -24.83 30.91 -8.48
N PRO A 140 -25.14 31.01 -9.78
CA PRO A 140 -26.48 30.74 -10.31
C PRO A 140 -26.91 29.27 -10.18
N SER A 141 -25.97 28.32 -10.03
CA SER A 141 -26.26 26.88 -9.97
C SER A 141 -26.56 26.33 -8.56
N GLY A 142 -26.87 27.17 -7.59
CA GLY A 142 -27.27 26.76 -6.24
C GLY A 142 -26.11 26.61 -5.26
N PRO A 143 -26.40 26.20 -4.01
CA PRO A 143 -25.36 26.10 -3.01
C PRO A 143 -24.45 24.91 -3.33
N ALA A 144 -23.17 25.21 -3.48
CA ALA A 144 -22.14 24.24 -3.77
C ALA A 144 -20.83 24.73 -3.17
N VAL A 145 -19.97 23.82 -2.73
CA VAL A 145 -18.66 24.19 -2.22
C VAL A 145 -17.60 23.98 -3.29
N LEU A 146 -17.06 25.08 -3.81
CA LEU A 146 -15.97 25.06 -4.79
C LEU A 146 -14.63 24.96 -4.07
N TRP A 147 -13.78 24.01 -4.49
CA TRP A 147 -12.36 24.04 -4.13
C TRP A 147 -11.58 24.91 -5.12
N ALA A 148 -11.02 26.05 -4.68
CA ALA A 148 -10.12 26.89 -5.49
C ALA A 148 -9.25 27.82 -4.62
N PRO A 149 -7.91 27.64 -4.56
CA PRO A 149 -7.05 27.31 -3.37
C PRO A 149 -7.58 27.51 -1.92
N ARG A 150 -8.80 28.01 -1.75
CA ARG A 150 -9.61 28.14 -0.54
C ARG A 150 -11.01 27.63 -0.89
N ALA A 151 -11.61 26.86 0.00
CA ALA A 151 -12.98 26.40 -0.18
C ALA A 151 -13.96 27.58 -0.06
N HIS A 152 -14.81 27.76 -1.06
CA HIS A 152 -15.83 28.81 -1.11
C HIS A 152 -17.23 28.19 -1.06
N VAL A 153 -18.12 28.78 -0.27
CA VAL A 153 -19.55 28.42 -0.24
C VAL A 153 -20.24 29.27 -1.28
N LEU A 154 -20.82 28.62 -2.28
CA LEU A 154 -21.68 29.28 -3.26
C LEU A 154 -23.10 29.36 -2.68
N LEU A 155 -23.79 30.46 -2.90
CA LEU A 155 -25.19 30.67 -2.52
C LEU A 155 -25.98 31.04 -3.77
N PRO A 156 -27.23 30.57 -3.91
CA PRO A 156 -28.09 31.01 -5.00
C PRO A 156 -28.45 32.48 -4.83
N GLU A 157 -28.73 33.18 -5.93
CA GLU A 157 -29.09 34.60 -5.93
C GLU A 157 -30.37 34.86 -5.09
N ASP A 158 -31.31 33.92 -5.12
CA ASP A 158 -32.58 34.00 -4.38
C ASP A 158 -32.50 33.44 -2.95
N PHE A 159 -31.30 33.24 -2.39
CA PHE A 159 -31.09 32.65 -1.06
C PHE A 159 -31.86 33.38 0.05
N HIS A 160 -31.91 34.72 -0.02
CA HIS A 160 -32.63 35.52 0.98
C HIS A 160 -34.14 35.44 0.80
N GLU A 161 -34.64 35.39 -0.43
CA GLU A 161 -36.08 35.32 -0.67
C GLU A 161 -36.64 33.94 -0.33
N ARG A 162 -35.84 32.89 -0.58
CA ARG A 162 -36.28 31.49 -0.43
C ARG A 162 -36.31 31.01 1.02
N PHE A 163 -35.43 31.49 1.88
CA PHE A 163 -35.25 30.99 3.25
C PHE A 163 -35.44 32.10 4.29
N ASP A 164 -36.08 31.77 5.41
CA ASP A 164 -36.14 32.66 6.56
C ASP A 164 -34.80 32.72 7.32
N MET A 165 -34.66 33.57 8.34
CA MET A 165 -33.40 33.73 9.06
C MET A 165 -32.91 32.44 9.74
N ALA A 166 -33.81 31.62 10.29
CA ALA A 166 -33.45 30.37 10.96
C ALA A 166 -33.03 29.30 9.94
N GLU A 167 -33.77 29.18 8.83
CA GLU A 167 -33.45 28.31 7.71
C GLU A 167 -32.12 28.70 7.06
N ARG A 168 -31.86 30.00 6.83
CA ARG A 168 -30.58 30.50 6.31
C ARG A 168 -29.42 30.10 7.22
N HIS A 169 -29.61 30.24 8.53
CA HIS A 169 -28.59 29.85 9.51
C HIS A 169 -28.27 28.35 9.42
N LEU A 170 -29.29 27.50 9.28
CA LEU A 170 -29.11 26.05 9.10
C LEU A 170 -28.41 25.70 7.79
N VAL A 171 -28.79 26.32 6.67
CA VAL A 171 -28.10 26.10 5.37
C VAL A 171 -26.64 26.54 5.47
N LEU A 172 -26.36 27.73 6.01
CA LEU A 172 -24.98 28.23 6.12
C LEU A 172 -24.12 27.35 7.02
N ARG A 173 -24.66 26.83 8.13
CA ARG A 173 -23.95 25.86 8.99
C ARG A 173 -23.62 24.56 8.24
N HIS A 174 -24.53 24.07 7.40
CA HIS A 174 -24.28 22.89 6.58
C HIS A 174 -23.17 23.14 5.56
N GLU A 175 -23.28 24.20 4.77
CA GLU A 175 -22.29 24.52 3.73
C GLU A 175 -20.91 24.85 4.32
N LEU A 176 -20.86 25.58 5.43
CA LEU A 176 -19.61 25.83 6.15
C LEU A 176 -19.07 24.57 6.83
N GLY A 177 -19.93 23.65 7.23
CA GLY A 177 -19.55 22.32 7.72
C GLY A 177 -18.69 21.57 6.70
N HIS A 178 -19.07 21.60 5.42
CA HIS A 178 -18.27 21.03 4.34
C HIS A 178 -16.89 21.70 4.21
N VAL A 179 -16.84 23.03 4.28
CA VAL A 179 -15.59 23.80 4.25
C VAL A 179 -14.68 23.44 5.42
N HIS A 180 -15.20 23.41 6.65
CA HIS A 180 -14.43 23.13 7.86
C HIS A 180 -13.90 21.70 7.90
N ARG A 181 -14.66 20.74 7.33
CA ARG A 181 -14.24 19.34 7.18
C ARG A 181 -13.29 19.09 6.02
N GLY A 182 -13.10 20.08 5.13
CA GLY A 182 -12.29 19.91 3.93
C GLY A 182 -12.95 19.02 2.87
N ASP A 183 -14.27 18.89 2.90
CA ASP A 183 -15.05 18.05 1.98
C ASP A 183 -14.77 18.33 0.49
N PRO A 184 -14.56 19.58 0.04
CA PRO A 184 -14.21 19.85 -1.36
C PRO A 184 -12.90 19.21 -1.82
N LEU A 185 -11.90 19.14 -0.93
CA LEU A 185 -10.63 18.46 -1.24
C LEU A 185 -10.87 16.96 -1.41
N TRP A 186 -11.66 16.37 -0.52
CA TRP A 186 -12.04 14.97 -0.57
C TRP A 186 -12.84 14.62 -1.84
N SER A 187 -13.77 15.48 -2.26
CA SER A 187 -14.50 15.32 -3.53
C SER A 187 -13.58 15.44 -4.74
N LEU A 188 -12.61 16.37 -4.72
CA LEU A 188 -11.60 16.49 -5.79
C LEU A 188 -10.72 15.24 -5.87
N LEU A 189 -10.22 14.75 -4.74
CA LEU A 189 -9.41 13.53 -4.70
C LEU A 189 -10.20 12.32 -5.22
N ALA A 190 -11.47 12.18 -4.85
CA ALA A 190 -12.33 11.11 -5.36
C ALA A 190 -12.54 11.20 -6.89
N GLU A 191 -12.75 12.40 -7.43
CA GLU A 191 -12.85 12.63 -8.88
C GLU A 191 -11.53 12.31 -9.60
N LEU A 192 -10.38 12.74 -9.05
CA LEU A 192 -9.06 12.42 -9.62
C LEU A 192 -8.80 10.91 -9.64
N VAL A 193 -9.14 10.21 -8.55
CA VAL A 193 -9.03 8.74 -8.48
C VAL A 193 -9.96 8.10 -9.52
N ALA A 194 -11.20 8.57 -9.68
CA ALA A 194 -12.11 8.06 -10.70
C ALA A 194 -11.61 8.31 -12.13
N VAL A 195 -10.92 9.44 -12.39
CA VAL A 195 -10.27 9.73 -13.67
C VAL A 195 -9.10 8.77 -13.93
N LEU A 196 -8.25 8.51 -12.93
CA LEU A 196 -7.14 7.56 -13.06
C LEU A 196 -7.64 6.12 -13.24
N LEU A 197 -8.79 5.80 -12.65
CA LEU A 197 -9.46 4.51 -12.70
C LEU A 197 -10.69 4.54 -13.63
N TRP A 198 -10.64 5.33 -14.71
CA TRP A 198 -11.79 5.54 -15.59
C TRP A 198 -12.36 4.24 -16.20
N PHE A 199 -11.53 3.19 -16.31
CA PHE A 199 -11.93 1.87 -16.80
C PHE A 199 -12.50 0.96 -15.70
N HIS A 200 -12.41 1.36 -14.42
CA HIS A 200 -12.73 0.51 -13.27
C HIS A 200 -14.19 0.72 -12.82
N PRO A 201 -15.09 -0.28 -12.96
CA PRO A 201 -16.51 -0.11 -12.69
C PRO A 201 -16.81 0.23 -11.22
N LEU A 202 -16.10 -0.38 -10.25
CA LEU A 202 -16.31 -0.03 -8.84
C LEU A 202 -15.93 1.42 -8.50
N ALA A 203 -15.03 2.07 -9.24
CA ALA A 203 -14.68 3.47 -8.98
C ALA A 203 -15.89 4.37 -9.28
N TRP A 204 -16.54 4.13 -10.42
CA TRP A 204 -17.77 4.83 -10.81
C TRP A 204 -18.96 4.53 -9.90
N LEU A 205 -19.12 3.29 -9.46
CA LEU A 205 -20.15 2.92 -8.48
C LEU A 205 -19.88 3.55 -7.10
N SER A 206 -18.62 3.80 -6.75
CA SER A 206 -18.22 4.35 -5.46
C SER A 206 -18.45 5.85 -5.38
N LEU A 207 -18.24 6.61 -6.44
CA LEU A 207 -18.33 8.07 -6.44
C LEU A 207 -19.68 8.63 -5.92
N PRO A 208 -20.87 8.18 -6.35
CA PRO A 208 -22.13 8.65 -5.76
C PRO A 208 -22.30 8.23 -4.30
N ARG A 209 -21.76 7.07 -3.95
CA ARG A 209 -21.89 6.48 -2.62
C ARG A 209 -21.02 7.23 -1.62
N PHE A 210 -19.80 7.58 -2.04
CA PHE A 210 -18.90 8.48 -1.36
C PHE A 210 -19.56 9.85 -1.09
N ARG A 211 -20.14 10.47 -2.12
CA ARG A 211 -20.84 11.77 -1.98
C ARG A 211 -22.00 11.69 -0.98
N LEU A 212 -22.81 10.64 -1.06
CA LEU A 212 -23.88 10.42 -0.09
C LEU A 212 -23.36 10.24 1.34
N ASP A 213 -22.31 9.46 1.54
CA ASP A 213 -21.73 9.28 2.88
C ASP A 213 -21.09 10.58 3.39
N GLN A 214 -20.57 11.42 2.49
CA GLN A 214 -20.06 12.76 2.79
C GLN A 214 -21.17 13.71 3.29
N GLU A 215 -22.31 13.76 2.58
CA GLU A 215 -23.51 14.51 2.97
C GLU A 215 -24.05 14.05 4.32
N LEU A 216 -24.17 12.73 4.53
CA LEU A 216 -24.64 12.17 5.80
C LEU A 216 -23.68 12.50 6.96
N ALA A 217 -22.37 12.48 6.73
CA ALA A 217 -21.41 12.87 7.75
C ALA A 217 -21.45 14.38 8.05
N CYS A 218 -21.82 15.21 7.07
CA CYS A 218 -22.04 16.64 7.26
C CYS A 218 -23.32 16.89 8.07
N ASP A 219 -24.43 16.24 7.69
CA ASP A 219 -25.70 16.27 8.43
C ASP A 219 -25.49 15.87 9.90
N GLU A 220 -24.75 14.79 10.16
CA GLU A 220 -24.41 14.36 11.54
C GLU A 220 -23.59 15.41 12.29
N HIS A 221 -22.69 16.12 11.60
CA HIS A 221 -21.89 17.15 12.22
C HIS A 221 -22.73 18.36 12.63
N VAL A 222 -23.63 18.81 11.77
CA VAL A 222 -24.53 19.95 12.03
C VAL A 222 -25.49 19.63 13.18
N LEU A 223 -26.16 18.47 13.12
CA LEU A 223 -27.16 18.08 14.13
C LEU A 223 -26.56 17.83 15.51
N ARG A 224 -25.30 17.37 15.58
CA ARG A 224 -24.58 17.23 16.86
C ARG A 224 -24.34 18.57 17.55
N ALA A 225 -24.19 19.64 16.78
CA ALA A 225 -23.99 20.98 17.34
C ALA A 225 -25.30 21.64 17.79
N SER A 226 -26.46 21.15 17.30
CA SER A 226 -27.79 21.62 17.69
C SER A 226 -28.79 20.46 17.77
N PRO A 227 -28.83 19.68 18.87
CA PRO A 227 -29.62 18.46 18.97
C PRO A 227 -31.15 18.63 18.91
N THR A 228 -31.66 19.86 19.08
CA THR A 228 -33.11 20.17 19.02
C THR A 228 -33.62 20.44 17.62
N ASP A 229 -32.73 20.53 16.63
CA ASP A 229 -33.04 21.12 15.33
C ASP A 229 -33.38 20.07 14.26
N ASP A 230 -33.57 18.79 14.61
CA ASP A 230 -33.81 17.70 13.66
C ASP A 230 -34.97 18.00 12.67
N ALA A 231 -36.13 18.44 13.17
CA ALA A 231 -37.30 18.73 12.35
C ALA A 231 -37.19 20.03 11.53
N PRO A 232 -36.76 21.18 12.11
CA PRO A 232 -36.42 22.38 11.35
C PRO A 232 -35.38 22.12 10.26
N TYR A 233 -34.33 21.37 10.58
CA TYR A 233 -33.26 20.99 9.65
C TYR A 233 -33.78 20.13 8.50
N ALA A 234 -34.53 19.07 8.79
CA ALA A 234 -35.14 18.22 7.77
C ALA A 234 -36.05 19.00 6.81
N ARG A 235 -36.83 19.97 7.33
CA ARG A 235 -37.69 20.83 6.51
C ARG A 235 -36.87 21.76 5.62
N THR A 236 -35.82 22.36 6.17
CA THR A 236 -34.89 23.23 5.42
C THR A 236 -34.22 22.45 4.28
N LEU A 237 -33.79 21.21 4.56
CA LEU A 237 -33.20 20.31 3.58
C LEU A 237 -34.18 19.92 2.45
N LEU A 238 -35.45 19.69 2.78
CA LEU A 238 -36.49 19.44 1.77
C LEU A 238 -36.69 20.66 0.85
N ARG A 239 -36.64 21.89 1.40
CA ARG A 239 -36.76 23.13 0.61
C ARG A 239 -35.53 23.40 -0.25
N SER A 240 -34.33 23.05 0.21
CA SER A 240 -33.09 23.20 -0.59
C SER A 240 -32.97 22.16 -1.71
N ALA A 241 -33.49 20.94 -1.52
CA ALA A 241 -33.45 19.87 -2.53
C ALA A 241 -34.31 20.14 -3.79
N GLY A 242 -35.26 21.08 -3.73
CA GLY A 242 -36.06 21.52 -4.89
C GLY A 242 -35.30 22.41 -5.88
N VAL A 243 -34.08 22.81 -5.54
CA VAL A 243 -33.20 23.64 -6.37
C VAL A 243 -32.29 22.72 -7.16
N ALA A 244 -32.78 22.24 -8.31
CA ALA A 244 -32.04 21.33 -9.16
C ALA A 244 -30.71 21.96 -9.63
N ALA A 245 -29.60 21.55 -9.02
CA ALA A 245 -28.27 21.74 -9.57
C ALA A 245 -28.18 20.96 -10.90
N ARG A 246 -28.32 21.66 -12.02
CA ARG A 246 -28.07 21.12 -13.36
C ARG A 246 -26.56 21.03 -13.60
N PRO A 247 -26.12 20.05 -14.42
CA PRO A 247 -25.65 18.75 -13.99
C PRO A 247 -24.11 18.75 -13.78
N ALA A 248 -23.64 18.04 -12.74
CA ALA A 248 -22.34 17.37 -12.87
C ALA A 248 -22.46 16.34 -14.01
N LEU A 249 -21.46 16.24 -14.88
CA LEU A 249 -21.44 15.56 -16.20
C LEU A 249 -21.97 14.11 -16.32
N ILE A 250 -22.54 13.50 -15.27
CA ILE A 250 -23.15 12.17 -15.29
C ILE A 250 -24.60 12.27 -14.80
N PRO A 251 -25.59 12.35 -15.71
CA PRO A 251 -27.01 12.51 -15.38
C PRO A 251 -27.64 11.38 -14.54
N TRP A 252 -27.02 10.19 -14.53
CA TRP A 252 -27.51 9.01 -13.80
C TRP A 252 -27.12 9.01 -12.30
N LEU A 253 -26.40 10.03 -11.83
CA LEU A 253 -25.89 10.12 -10.44
C LEU A 253 -26.73 11.01 -9.51
N THR A 254 -27.65 11.79 -10.06
CA THR A 254 -28.57 12.66 -9.31
C THR A 254 -29.84 11.90 -8.91
N GLU A 255 -29.69 10.78 -8.21
CA GLU A 255 -30.81 10.35 -7.37
C GLU A 255 -30.91 11.34 -6.20
N PRO A 256 -32.13 11.78 -5.82
CA PRO A 256 -32.33 12.55 -4.61
C PRO A 256 -31.95 11.70 -3.40
N GLN A 257 -30.70 11.87 -2.97
CA GLN A 257 -30.10 11.32 -1.74
C GLN A 257 -30.86 11.72 -0.46
N LEU A 258 -31.85 12.59 -0.63
CA LEU A 258 -32.79 13.10 0.36
C LEU A 258 -33.44 12.00 1.21
N LYS A 259 -33.84 10.86 0.62
CA LYS A 259 -34.43 9.76 1.39
C LYS A 259 -33.47 9.22 2.45
N GLU A 260 -32.21 8.97 2.08
CA GLU A 260 -31.22 8.42 3.01
C GLU A 260 -30.85 9.45 4.09
N ARG A 261 -30.75 10.74 3.73
CA ARG A 261 -30.52 11.85 4.65
C ARG A 261 -31.64 12.00 5.67
N LEU A 262 -32.89 12.09 5.21
CA LEU A 262 -34.07 12.17 6.10
C LEU A 262 -34.23 10.92 6.99
N THR A 263 -33.92 9.73 6.46
CA THR A 263 -33.93 8.50 7.27
C THR A 263 -32.87 8.53 8.36
N MET A 264 -31.72 9.14 8.10
CA MET A 264 -30.65 9.29 9.08
C MET A 264 -31.01 10.34 10.14
N ILE A 265 -31.55 11.50 9.74
CA ILE A 265 -32.02 12.54 10.66
C ILE A 265 -33.06 11.99 11.64
N ARG A 266 -33.98 11.13 11.16
CA ARG A 266 -34.99 10.48 12.00
C ARG A 266 -34.46 9.40 12.95
N ARG A 267 -33.26 8.87 12.71
CA ARG A 267 -32.69 7.80 13.53
C ARG A 267 -31.86 8.44 14.65
N ASN A 268 -32.03 7.94 15.87
CA ASN A 268 -31.29 8.41 17.05
C ASN A 268 -29.79 8.61 16.77
N HIS A 269 -29.31 9.81 17.10
CA HIS A 269 -27.91 10.20 17.00
C HIS A 269 -27.01 9.21 17.73
N CYS A 270 -25.96 8.73 17.07
CA CYS A 270 -25.00 7.84 17.72
C CYS A 270 -24.27 8.58 18.84
N SER A 271 -24.23 7.99 20.04
CA SER A 271 -23.51 8.55 21.18
C SER A 271 -22.02 8.74 20.87
N ALA A 272 -21.39 9.69 21.54
CA ALA A 272 -19.96 9.97 21.35
C ALA A 272 -19.09 8.72 21.54
N THR A 273 -19.44 7.85 22.50
CA THR A 273 -18.74 6.59 22.78
C THR A 273 -18.85 5.60 21.62
N ARG A 274 -20.06 5.39 21.06
CA ARG A 274 -20.25 4.48 19.92
C ARG A 274 -19.44 4.96 18.70
N ARG A 275 -19.37 6.26 18.49
CA ARG A 275 -18.58 6.84 17.39
C ARG A 275 -17.08 6.65 17.59
N ARG A 276 -16.56 6.86 18.81
CA ARG A 276 -15.15 6.59 19.16
C ARG A 276 -14.79 5.12 18.94
N LEU A 277 -15.67 4.20 19.37
CA LEU A 277 -15.53 2.77 19.08
C LEU A 277 -15.51 2.49 17.59
N GLY A 278 -16.37 3.15 16.80
CA GLY A 278 -16.38 3.03 15.35
C GLY A 278 -15.06 3.41 14.69
N TYR A 279 -14.44 4.52 15.11
CA TYR A 279 -13.11 4.89 14.63
C TYR A 279 -12.03 3.88 15.05
N GLY A 280 -12.13 3.31 16.25
CA GLY A 280 -11.25 2.22 16.70
C GLY A 280 -11.41 0.96 15.85
N CYS A 281 -12.64 0.51 15.58
CA CYS A 281 -12.92 -0.61 14.69
C CYS A 281 -12.40 -0.36 13.28
N LEU A 282 -12.56 0.86 12.76
CA LEU A 282 -12.00 1.22 11.46
C LEU A 282 -10.47 1.13 11.44
N ALA A 283 -9.81 1.66 12.47
CA ALA A 283 -8.35 1.56 12.57
C ALA A 283 -7.88 0.10 12.55
N LEU A 284 -8.61 -0.80 13.23
CA LEU A 284 -8.35 -2.24 13.20
C LEU A 284 -8.59 -2.87 11.83
N VAL A 285 -9.67 -2.49 11.12
CA VAL A 285 -9.93 -2.97 9.75
C VAL A 285 -8.83 -2.52 8.80
N VAL A 286 -8.41 -1.26 8.88
CA VAL A 286 -7.30 -0.73 8.07
C VAL A 286 -6.01 -1.48 8.42
N ALA A 287 -5.63 -1.56 9.69
CA ALA A 287 -4.42 -2.27 10.13
C ALA A 287 -4.42 -3.75 9.73
N GLY A 288 -5.54 -4.45 9.92
CA GLY A 288 -5.68 -5.86 9.54
C GLY A 288 -5.59 -6.06 8.02
N SER A 289 -6.19 -5.18 7.23
CA SER A 289 -6.12 -5.23 5.76
C SER A 289 -4.69 -4.96 5.27
N ILE A 290 -3.98 -4.02 5.91
CA ILE A 290 -2.56 -3.71 5.66
C ILE A 290 -1.68 -4.93 5.96
N SER A 291 -1.84 -5.53 7.14
CA SER A 291 -1.08 -6.73 7.54
C SER A 291 -1.31 -7.90 6.57
N LEU A 292 -2.55 -8.13 6.16
CA LEU A 292 -2.88 -9.18 5.19
C LEU A 292 -2.28 -8.88 3.81
N ALA A 293 -2.33 -7.63 3.36
CA ALA A 293 -1.72 -7.21 2.10
C ALA A 293 -0.20 -7.37 2.10
N GLN A 294 0.46 -7.07 3.23
CA GLN A 294 1.90 -7.30 3.41
C GLN A 294 2.25 -8.78 3.41
N ALA A 295 1.48 -9.61 4.12
CA ALA A 295 1.65 -11.07 4.11
C ALA A 295 1.51 -11.65 2.69
N ALA A 296 0.56 -11.14 1.90
CA ALA A 296 0.38 -11.54 0.49
C ALA A 296 1.49 -11.00 -0.44
N THR A 297 2.15 -9.90 -0.07
CA THR A 297 3.18 -9.24 -0.88
C THR A 297 4.58 -9.76 -0.55
N SER A 298 4.79 -10.30 0.66
CA SER A 298 6.02 -10.95 1.10
C SER A 298 6.46 -11.99 0.08
N LYS A 299 7.45 -11.63 -0.74
CA LYS A 299 8.22 -12.62 -1.47
C LYS A 299 8.97 -13.40 -0.41
N GLN A 300 8.66 -14.68 -0.27
CA GLN A 300 9.56 -15.63 0.35
C GLN A 300 10.90 -15.44 -0.35
N ALA A 301 11.87 -14.85 0.35
CA ALA A 301 13.14 -14.48 -0.26
C ALA A 301 13.72 -15.73 -0.92
N ASP A 302 14.17 -15.63 -2.17
CA ASP A 302 15.07 -16.63 -2.74
C ASP A 302 16.32 -16.59 -1.84
N VAL A 303 16.35 -17.46 -0.84
CA VAL A 303 17.52 -17.61 0.01
C VAL A 303 18.60 -18.19 -0.90
N PRO A 304 19.69 -17.45 -1.19
CA PRO A 304 20.82 -18.03 -1.89
C PRO A 304 21.29 -19.23 -1.07
N ALA A 305 21.77 -20.28 -1.73
CA ALA A 305 22.30 -21.46 -1.04
C ALA A 305 23.25 -20.99 0.08
N THR A 306 22.87 -21.22 1.33
CA THR A 306 23.62 -20.74 2.50
C THR A 306 24.27 -21.95 3.17
N GLN A 307 25.47 -21.76 3.71
CA GLN A 307 26.20 -22.84 4.40
C GLN A 307 25.42 -23.30 5.64
N ALA A 308 25.17 -24.59 5.76
CA ALA A 308 24.73 -25.20 7.00
C ALA A 308 25.95 -25.28 7.96
N MET A 309 26.14 -24.25 8.80
CA MET A 309 27.34 -24.10 9.63
C MET A 309 27.61 -25.24 10.62
N SER A 310 26.65 -26.15 10.89
CA SER A 310 26.87 -27.24 11.86
C SER A 310 27.47 -28.52 11.26
N TYR A 311 27.47 -28.73 9.94
CA TYR A 311 28.01 -29.95 9.32
C TYR A 311 29.47 -29.78 8.85
N ASN A 312 29.83 -28.58 8.38
CA ASN A 312 31.14 -28.32 7.75
C ASN A 312 32.31 -28.20 8.75
N ALA A 313 32.03 -28.01 10.04
CA ALA A 313 33.08 -27.94 11.05
C ALA A 313 33.86 -29.25 11.20
N GLN A 314 33.26 -30.39 10.83
CA GLN A 314 33.88 -31.71 10.92
C GLN A 314 34.82 -32.03 9.74
N PHE A 315 34.59 -31.40 8.58
CA PHE A 315 35.32 -31.67 7.34
C PHE A 315 36.10 -30.44 6.87
N ARG A 316 36.81 -29.77 7.79
CA ARG A 316 37.67 -28.64 7.41
C ARG A 316 38.80 -29.12 6.50
N PRO A 317 39.16 -28.35 5.46
CA PRO A 317 40.31 -28.65 4.63
C PRO A 317 41.58 -28.68 5.49
N ARG A 318 42.39 -29.72 5.31
CA ARG A 318 43.66 -29.84 6.01
C ARG A 318 44.74 -29.08 5.24
N TYR A 319 45.65 -28.42 5.94
CA TYR A 319 46.81 -27.83 5.29
C TYR A 319 47.72 -28.96 4.75
N PRO A 320 47.97 -29.05 3.44
CA PRO A 320 48.90 -30.04 2.88
C PRO A 320 50.32 -29.81 3.41
N VAL A 321 51.03 -30.88 3.76
CA VAL A 321 52.39 -30.79 4.33
C VAL A 321 53.36 -30.16 3.32
N ASP A 322 53.21 -30.49 2.03
CA ASP A 322 54.06 -29.95 0.96
C ASP A 322 53.84 -28.44 0.78
N ALA A 323 52.58 -27.98 0.75
CA ALA A 323 52.25 -26.55 0.73
C ALA A 323 52.77 -25.81 1.98
N LEU A 324 52.76 -26.45 3.14
CA LEU A 324 53.30 -25.89 4.39
C LEU A 324 54.82 -25.75 4.34
N HIS A 325 55.53 -26.78 3.85
CA HIS A 325 56.99 -26.73 3.64
C HIS A 325 57.39 -25.64 2.64
N ASN A 326 56.60 -25.47 1.58
CA ASN A 326 56.81 -24.47 0.53
C ASN A 326 56.33 -23.06 0.93
N LYS A 327 55.75 -22.89 2.14
CA LYS A 327 55.18 -21.62 2.65
C LYS A 327 54.13 -21.03 1.70
N GLU A 328 53.37 -21.87 1.03
CA GLU A 328 52.31 -21.47 0.11
C GLU A 328 51.04 -21.17 0.89
N GLN A 329 50.44 -20.00 0.71
CA GLN A 329 49.22 -19.57 1.41
C GLN A 329 48.28 -18.81 0.47
N GLY A 330 47.07 -18.52 0.93
CA GLY A 330 46.07 -17.72 0.22
C GLY A 330 44.68 -18.36 0.18
N THR A 331 43.77 -17.66 -0.46
CA THR A 331 42.36 -18.04 -0.55
C THR A 331 42.09 -18.78 -1.84
N VAL A 332 41.58 -20.01 -1.74
CA VAL A 332 41.07 -20.81 -2.85
C VAL A 332 39.57 -20.56 -2.97
N VAL A 333 39.12 -20.08 -4.13
CA VAL A 333 37.69 -19.93 -4.43
C VAL A 333 37.24 -21.05 -5.36
N LEU A 334 36.38 -21.92 -4.84
CA LEU A 334 35.80 -23.04 -5.60
C LEU A 334 34.39 -22.71 -6.06
N ARG A 335 34.04 -23.11 -7.28
CA ARG A 335 32.69 -23.09 -7.83
C ARG A 335 32.14 -24.51 -7.79
N ALA A 336 31.16 -24.73 -6.91
CA ALA A 336 30.51 -26.02 -6.69
C ALA A 336 29.05 -26.00 -7.17
N LEU A 337 28.60 -27.05 -7.85
CA LEU A 337 27.17 -27.30 -8.11
C LEU A 337 26.54 -27.88 -6.84
N ILE A 338 25.51 -27.26 -6.31
CA ILE A 338 24.72 -27.77 -5.19
C ILE A 338 23.42 -28.32 -5.77
N HIS A 339 23.16 -29.60 -5.53
CA HIS A 339 21.93 -30.27 -5.93
C HIS A 339 20.74 -29.84 -5.07
N ALA A 340 19.52 -30.15 -5.50
CA ALA A 340 18.30 -29.80 -4.78
C ALA A 340 18.17 -30.52 -3.42
N ASP A 341 18.95 -31.56 -3.17
CA ASP A 341 19.03 -32.27 -1.89
C ASP A 341 20.10 -31.70 -0.95
N GLY A 342 20.90 -30.71 -1.39
CA GLY A 342 21.98 -30.10 -0.63
C GLY A 342 23.36 -30.74 -0.82
N SER A 343 23.47 -31.82 -1.59
CA SER A 343 24.75 -32.46 -1.92
C SER A 343 25.57 -31.66 -2.93
N VAL A 344 26.89 -31.83 -2.90
CA VAL A 344 27.82 -31.17 -3.82
C VAL A 344 28.09 -32.07 -5.02
N GLY A 345 27.81 -31.55 -6.21
CA GLY A 345 28.13 -32.17 -7.50
C GLY A 345 29.50 -31.73 -8.03
N SER A 346 29.52 -31.16 -9.24
CA SER A 346 30.77 -30.75 -9.88
C SER A 346 31.43 -29.56 -9.18
N ILE A 347 32.76 -29.64 -9.00
CA ILE A 347 33.59 -28.58 -8.42
C ILE A 347 34.60 -28.11 -9.48
N SER A 348 34.77 -26.80 -9.60
CA SER A 348 35.75 -26.16 -10.48
C SER A 348 36.45 -25.03 -9.76
N TYR A 349 37.75 -24.85 -10.01
CA TYR A 349 38.54 -23.77 -9.42
C TYR A 349 38.31 -22.44 -10.15
N ASP A 350 38.04 -21.36 -9.41
CA ASP A 350 37.84 -20.02 -9.96
C ASP A 350 39.14 -19.20 -9.86
N ALA A 351 39.98 -19.32 -10.90
CA ALA A 351 41.28 -18.64 -10.99
C ALA A 351 41.18 -17.10 -10.92
N LYS A 352 40.04 -16.51 -11.30
CA LYS A 352 39.89 -15.05 -11.32
C LYS A 352 39.63 -14.46 -9.93
N ARG A 353 39.22 -15.28 -8.97
CA ARG A 353 38.86 -14.84 -7.61
C ARG A 353 39.69 -15.47 -6.50
N SER A 354 40.48 -16.49 -6.84
CA SER A 354 41.43 -17.09 -5.92
C SER A 354 42.71 -16.25 -5.86
N THR A 355 43.37 -16.23 -4.71
CA THR A 355 44.64 -15.50 -4.52
C THR A 355 45.87 -16.41 -4.60
N THR A 356 45.66 -17.72 -4.71
CA THR A 356 46.71 -18.73 -4.82
C THR A 356 46.45 -19.66 -6.01
N THR A 357 47.53 -20.09 -6.67
CA THR A 357 47.53 -21.08 -7.75
C THR A 357 48.13 -22.42 -7.33
N SER A 358 48.39 -22.61 -6.03
CA SER A 358 48.93 -23.86 -5.48
C SER A 358 48.00 -25.04 -5.76
N THR A 359 48.50 -26.07 -6.43
CA THR A 359 47.76 -27.29 -6.74
C THR A 359 47.36 -28.04 -5.47
N ASP A 360 48.20 -28.00 -4.44
CA ASP A 360 48.01 -28.73 -3.20
C ASP A 360 46.88 -28.10 -2.37
N LEU A 361 46.87 -26.76 -2.26
CA LEU A 361 45.79 -26.02 -1.59
C LEU A 361 44.46 -26.20 -2.33
N ILE A 362 44.48 -26.16 -3.66
CA ILE A 362 43.27 -26.36 -4.49
C ILE A 362 42.70 -27.77 -4.30
N THR A 363 43.56 -28.79 -4.25
CA THR A 363 43.17 -30.19 -4.08
C THR A 363 42.54 -30.39 -2.69
N SER A 364 43.22 -29.92 -1.64
CA SER A 364 42.69 -30.02 -0.26
C SER A 364 41.35 -29.29 -0.09
N ALA A 365 41.22 -28.08 -0.63
CA ALA A 365 39.97 -27.33 -0.64
C ALA A 365 38.86 -28.11 -1.36
N SER A 366 39.17 -28.71 -2.51
CA SER A 366 38.19 -29.44 -3.32
C SER A 366 37.70 -30.70 -2.62
N ASP A 367 38.60 -31.46 -1.99
CA ASP A 367 38.24 -32.69 -1.29
C ASP A 367 37.43 -32.45 -0.03
N ALA A 368 37.70 -31.34 0.69
CA ALA A 368 36.86 -30.91 1.79
C ALA A 368 35.45 -30.54 1.33
N VAL A 369 35.34 -29.70 0.28
CA VAL A 369 34.04 -29.22 -0.22
C VAL A 369 33.16 -30.35 -0.77
N LYS A 370 33.73 -31.40 -1.38
CA LYS A 370 32.95 -32.57 -1.83
C LYS A 370 32.20 -33.25 -0.69
N GLN A 371 32.71 -33.17 0.54
CA GLN A 371 32.12 -33.82 1.71
C GLN A 371 31.14 -32.91 2.46
N TRP A 372 31.02 -31.64 2.05
CA TRP A 372 30.12 -30.68 2.68
C TRP A 372 28.69 -30.84 2.18
N HIS A 373 27.75 -30.45 3.02
CA HIS A 373 26.33 -30.43 2.68
C HIS A 373 25.80 -29.00 2.86
N PHE A 374 25.10 -28.50 1.85
CA PHE A 374 24.65 -27.12 1.78
C PHE A 374 23.13 -27.05 1.85
N GLN A 375 22.57 -25.91 2.30
CA GLN A 375 21.17 -25.66 2.00
C GLN A 375 21.04 -25.36 0.50
N PRO A 376 20.20 -26.10 -0.23
CA PRO A 376 20.01 -25.90 -1.67
C PRO A 376 19.43 -24.52 -1.95
N ARG A 377 19.60 -24.04 -3.19
CA ARG A 377 18.99 -22.79 -3.60
C ARG A 377 17.47 -22.95 -3.59
N MET A 378 16.76 -22.05 -2.93
CA MET A 378 15.30 -22.03 -2.96
C MET A 378 14.83 -21.08 -4.07
N LYS A 379 13.92 -21.56 -4.93
CA LYS A 379 13.24 -20.74 -5.94
C LYS A 379 11.74 -21.03 -5.89
N ASN A 380 10.93 -20.02 -5.57
CA ASN A 380 9.48 -20.17 -5.37
C ASN A 380 9.10 -21.29 -4.38
N GLY A 381 9.88 -21.45 -3.30
CA GLY A 381 9.63 -22.47 -2.26
C GLY A 381 10.02 -23.91 -2.65
N LYS A 382 10.58 -24.13 -3.85
CA LYS A 382 11.15 -25.42 -4.25
C LYS A 382 12.67 -25.36 -4.23
N ALA A 383 13.31 -26.41 -3.73
CA ALA A 383 14.74 -26.58 -3.85
C ALA A 383 15.11 -26.79 -5.33
N VAL A 384 16.04 -25.99 -5.83
CA VAL A 384 16.55 -26.05 -7.19
C VAL A 384 18.07 -26.14 -7.15
N GLU A 385 18.64 -26.80 -8.15
CA GLU A 385 20.08 -26.88 -8.28
C GLU A 385 20.67 -25.49 -8.56
N GLY A 386 21.87 -25.24 -8.05
CA GLY A 386 22.52 -23.95 -8.22
C GLY A 386 24.02 -23.99 -7.98
N TYR A 387 24.76 -23.13 -8.68
CA TYR A 387 26.18 -22.97 -8.44
C TYR A 387 26.44 -22.01 -7.28
N ALA A 388 27.35 -22.42 -6.40
CA ALA A 388 27.87 -21.68 -5.26
C ALA A 388 29.36 -21.40 -5.43
N ARG A 389 29.80 -20.21 -5.00
CA ARG A 389 31.22 -19.91 -4.80
C ARG A 389 31.58 -20.02 -3.33
N ILE A 390 32.62 -20.76 -3.04
CA ILE A 390 33.06 -21.10 -1.68
C ILE A 390 34.51 -20.63 -1.54
N PRO A 391 34.76 -19.52 -0.81
CA PRO A 391 36.11 -19.12 -0.45
C PRO A 391 36.61 -19.97 0.73
N ILE A 392 37.81 -20.50 0.60
CA ILE A 392 38.54 -21.24 1.64
C ILE A 392 39.88 -20.55 1.82
N ASP A 393 40.16 -20.09 3.02
CA ASP A 393 41.41 -19.40 3.34
C ASP A 393 42.42 -20.37 3.93
N PHE A 394 43.66 -20.30 3.44
CA PHE A 394 44.81 -21.00 4.01
C PHE A 394 45.82 -19.95 4.46
N SER A 395 45.99 -19.81 5.77
CA SER A 395 46.96 -18.89 6.38
C SER A 395 48.01 -19.67 7.17
N LEU A 396 49.26 -19.24 7.07
CA LEU A 396 50.38 -19.83 7.84
C LEU A 396 50.34 -19.46 9.33
N ASP A 397 49.58 -18.42 9.68
CA ASP A 397 49.46 -17.93 11.05
C ASP A 397 48.33 -18.63 11.85
N GLU A 398 47.53 -19.48 11.19
CA GLU A 398 46.48 -20.27 11.83
C GLU A 398 47.03 -21.65 12.27
N PRO A 399 46.88 -22.07 13.54
CA PRO A 399 47.35 -23.38 13.97
C PRO A 399 46.53 -24.48 13.27
N SER A 400 47.17 -25.20 12.35
CA SER A 400 46.60 -26.39 11.71
C SER A 400 46.16 -27.39 12.79
N ALA A 401 44.88 -27.78 12.77
CA ALA A 401 44.34 -28.79 13.68
C ALA A 401 45.19 -30.08 13.63
N PRO A 402 45.44 -30.75 14.77
CA PRO A 402 46.34 -31.89 14.83
C PRO A 402 45.86 -33.05 13.96
N PRO A 403 46.78 -33.86 13.40
CA PRO A 403 46.44 -34.98 12.52
C PRO A 403 45.57 -36.00 13.27
N ALA A 404 44.52 -36.48 12.60
CA ALA A 404 43.69 -37.58 13.11
C ALA A 404 44.58 -38.81 13.33
N LYS A 405 44.61 -39.32 14.57
CA LYS A 405 45.25 -40.58 14.91
C LYS A 405 44.74 -41.67 13.97
N GLN A 406 45.66 -42.35 13.29
CA GLN A 406 45.36 -43.60 12.60
C GLN A 406 44.78 -44.57 13.64
N VAL A 407 43.60 -45.09 13.38
CA VAL A 407 43.02 -46.19 14.14
C VAL A 407 43.81 -47.44 13.74
N GLU A 408 44.86 -47.73 14.50
CA GLU A 408 45.57 -49.01 14.42
C GLU A 408 44.60 -50.13 14.82
N LYS A 409 44.31 -50.99 13.85
CA LYS A 409 43.66 -52.28 14.03
C LYS A 409 44.63 -53.20 14.78
N ASN A 410 44.50 -53.30 16.10
CA ASN A 410 45.09 -54.42 16.84
C ASN A 410 43.99 -55.35 17.37
N SER A 411 43.78 -56.42 16.61
CA SER A 411 43.20 -57.67 17.07
C SER A 411 44.10 -58.25 18.17
N SER A 412 43.54 -58.59 19.34
CA SER A 412 43.60 -59.93 19.94
C SER A 412 43.26 -59.93 21.44
N LYS A 413 42.37 -60.87 21.81
CA LYS A 413 42.34 -61.69 23.05
C LYS A 413 42.22 -60.97 24.41
N VAL A 414 41.59 -61.48 25.47
CA VAL A 414 40.68 -62.61 25.82
C VAL A 414 40.52 -62.48 27.36
N ASN A 415 39.45 -63.07 27.93
CA ASN A 415 39.25 -63.40 29.36
C ASN A 415 38.84 -62.26 30.30
N GLN A 416 37.76 -62.32 31.09
CA GLN A 416 37.01 -63.36 31.86
C GLN A 416 37.08 -62.96 33.34
N SER A 417 36.02 -63.28 34.08
CA SER A 417 35.83 -63.25 35.54
C SER A 417 35.74 -61.85 36.16
N SER A 418 34.76 -61.53 37.00
CA SER A 418 33.69 -62.29 37.65
C SER A 418 32.55 -61.36 38.04
#